data_AF-A0A950UF23-F1
#
_entry.id   AF-A0A950UF23-F1
#
_cell.length_a   1.000
_cell.length_b   1.000
_cell.length_c   1.000
_cell.angle_alpha   90.00
_cell.angle_beta   90.00
_cell.angle_gamma   90.00
#
_symmetry.space_group_name_H-M   'P 1'
#
loop_
_entity.id
_entity.type
_entity.pdbx_description
1 polymer ?
#
loop_
_entity_poly.entity_id
_entity_poly.type
_entity_poly.pdbx_seq_one_letter_code
_entity_poly.pdbx_strand_id
1 'polypeptide(L)'
;MKAFIATGAVVALLGLAACDPYNPADRALGGAAVGAATGAAIGGAVAGGTGAAIGAATGAATGAAAGVATTPPPPGYYPPPPGYYPPPPPPPPYYR
;
A
#
# COMPACT_ATOMS: atom_id res chain seq x y z
N MET A 1 21.96 17.71 -10.82
CA MET A 1 21.45 18.78 -9.91
C MET A 1 19.92 18.85 -9.89
N LYS A 2 19.24 18.79 -11.04
CA LYS A 2 17.77 18.93 -11.15
C LYS A 2 16.95 17.75 -10.58
N ALA A 3 17.50 16.54 -10.62
CA ALA A 3 16.79 15.33 -10.19
C ALA A 3 16.54 15.23 -8.67
N PHE A 4 17.36 15.91 -7.87
CA PHE A 4 17.29 15.81 -6.41
C PHE A 4 16.13 16.61 -5.78
N ILE A 5 15.66 17.67 -6.45
CA ILE A 5 14.54 18.49 -5.95
C ILE A 5 13.20 17.72 -6.10
N ALA A 6 13.07 16.93 -7.17
CA ALA A 6 11.93 16.05 -7.35
C ALA A 6 11.86 14.96 -6.26
N THR A 7 13.02 14.44 -5.82
CA THR A 7 13.09 13.45 -4.73
C THR A 7 12.54 14.00 -3.42
N GLY A 8 12.80 15.26 -3.07
CA GLY A 8 12.31 15.88 -1.83
C GLY A 8 10.78 16.02 -1.78
N ALA A 9 10.14 16.42 -2.89
CA ALA A 9 8.69 16.51 -2.98
C ALA A 9 8.01 15.12 -2.97
N VAL A 10 8.63 14.14 -3.63
CA VAL A 10 8.17 12.75 -3.62
C VAL A 10 8.26 12.16 -2.20
N VAL A 11 9.35 12.37 -1.48
CA VAL A 11 9.51 11.91 -0.08
C VAL A 11 8.49 12.54 0.86
N ALA A 12 8.17 13.83 0.69
CA ALA A 12 7.13 14.52 1.46
C ALA A 12 5.72 13.95 1.21
N LEU A 13 5.43 13.51 -0.02
CA LEU A 13 4.17 12.84 -0.38
C LEU A 13 4.13 11.38 0.11
N LEU A 14 5.26 10.66 0.10
CA LEU A 14 5.38 9.32 0.68
C LEU A 14 5.19 9.33 2.21
N GLY A 15 5.62 10.39 2.89
CA GLY A 15 5.39 10.58 4.32
C GLY A 15 3.91 10.77 4.70
N LEU A 16 3.09 11.32 3.78
CA LEU A 16 1.64 11.42 3.95
C LEU A 16 0.92 10.09 3.63
N ALA A 17 1.40 9.35 2.63
CA ALA A 17 0.86 8.03 2.24
C ALA A 17 1.12 6.93 3.28
N ALA A 18 2.08 7.11 4.19
CA ALA A 18 2.37 6.13 5.24
C ALA A 18 1.31 6.07 6.35
N CYS A 19 0.32 6.97 6.36
CA CYS A 19 -0.63 7.07 7.46
C CYS A 19 -1.74 5.99 7.39
N ASP A 20 -1.99 5.33 6.25
CA ASP A 20 -3.07 4.33 6.14
C ASP A 20 -2.67 3.04 5.38
N PRO A 21 -2.22 1.97 6.06
CA PRO A 21 -1.70 0.75 5.44
C PRO A 21 -2.73 -0.11 4.70
N TYR A 22 -4.01 0.27 4.75
CA TYR A 22 -5.16 -0.39 4.12
C TYR A 22 -5.61 0.27 2.82
N ASN A 23 -5.04 1.41 2.45
CA ASN A 23 -5.42 2.11 1.23
C ASN A 23 -4.56 1.64 0.05
N PRO A 24 -5.16 1.14 -1.04
CA PRO A 24 -4.42 0.68 -2.21
C PRO A 24 -3.61 1.78 -2.89
N ALA A 25 -4.02 3.04 -2.76
CA ALA A 25 -3.28 4.18 -3.28
C ALA A 25 -1.91 4.32 -2.61
N ASP A 26 -1.83 4.07 -1.30
CA ASP A 26 -0.60 4.27 -0.53
C ASP A 26 0.44 3.18 -0.82
N ARG A 27 -0.03 1.94 -1.01
CA ARG A 27 0.81 0.84 -1.49
C ARG A 27 1.25 1.05 -2.93
N ALA A 28 0.36 1.55 -3.79
CA ALA A 28 0.70 1.92 -5.16
C ALA A 28 1.80 2.99 -5.19
N LEU A 29 1.68 4.04 -4.39
CA LEU A 29 2.66 5.11 -4.32
C LEU A 29 4.02 4.61 -3.80
N GLY A 30 4.01 3.78 -2.75
CA GLY A 30 5.22 3.16 -2.22
C GLY A 30 5.94 2.28 -3.26
N GLY A 31 5.19 1.40 -3.93
CA GLY A 31 5.75 0.56 -4.98
C GLY A 31 6.21 1.36 -6.20
N ALA A 32 5.43 2.37 -6.62
CA ALA A 32 5.77 3.25 -7.75
C ALA A 32 7.06 4.03 -7.50
N ALA A 33 7.25 4.55 -6.30
CA ALA A 33 8.45 5.31 -5.95
C ALA A 33 9.71 4.43 -5.97
N VAL A 34 9.63 3.24 -5.38
CA VAL A 34 10.75 2.28 -5.39
C VAL A 34 11.06 1.84 -6.82
N GLY A 35 10.03 1.44 -7.58
CA GLY A 35 10.19 1.03 -8.97
C GLY A 35 10.75 2.14 -9.85
N ALA A 36 10.29 3.38 -9.69
CA ALA A 36 10.82 4.53 -10.40
C ALA A 36 12.28 4.81 -10.07
N ALA A 37 12.65 4.79 -8.80
CA ALA A 37 14.02 5.05 -8.37
C ALA A 37 14.98 4.00 -8.93
N THR A 38 14.63 2.71 -8.82
CA THR A 38 15.43 1.61 -9.36
C THR A 38 15.50 1.66 -10.88
N GLY A 39 14.36 1.85 -11.56
CA GLY A 39 14.30 1.94 -13.02
C GLY A 39 15.07 3.15 -13.57
N ALA A 40 15.00 4.30 -12.89
CA ALA A 40 15.76 5.49 -13.26
C ALA A 40 17.26 5.30 -13.08
N ALA A 41 17.69 4.63 -11.99
CA ALA A 41 19.09 4.35 -11.73
C ALA A 41 19.68 3.41 -12.80
N ILE A 42 18.98 2.31 -13.10
CA ILE A 42 19.41 1.34 -14.11
C ILE A 42 19.36 1.98 -15.50
N GLY A 43 18.21 2.51 -15.89
CA GLY A 43 18.02 3.12 -17.21
C GLY A 43 18.96 4.31 -17.45
N GLY A 44 19.26 5.08 -16.40
CA GLY A 44 20.25 6.16 -16.43
C GLY A 44 21.67 5.66 -16.64
N ALA A 45 22.04 4.54 -16.02
CA ALA A 45 23.36 3.95 -16.16
C ALA A 45 23.59 3.33 -17.55
N VAL A 46 22.58 2.68 -18.15
CA VAL A 46 22.74 2.00 -19.46
C VAL A 46 22.48 2.91 -20.66
N ALA A 47 21.47 3.79 -20.57
CA ALA A 47 20.96 4.54 -21.72
C ALA A 47 20.86 6.05 -21.47
N GLY A 48 21.52 6.55 -20.42
CA GLY A 48 21.59 7.98 -20.11
C GLY A 48 20.22 8.57 -19.73
N GLY A 49 20.04 9.87 -19.96
CA GLY A 49 18.84 10.59 -19.49
C GLY A 49 17.52 10.03 -20.01
N THR A 50 17.46 9.58 -21.26
CA THR A 50 16.27 8.96 -21.84
C THR A 50 15.98 7.60 -21.21
N GLY A 51 17.03 6.80 -20.96
CA GLY A 51 16.90 5.54 -20.24
C GLY A 51 16.40 5.74 -18.81
N ALA A 52 16.88 6.78 -18.12
CA ALA A 52 16.39 7.12 -16.79
C ALA A 52 14.90 7.47 -16.79
N ALA A 53 14.42 8.21 -17.79
CA ALA A 53 13.01 8.58 -17.90
C ALA A 53 12.11 7.37 -18.20
N ILE A 54 12.51 6.53 -19.16
CA ILE A 54 11.77 5.31 -19.52
C ILE A 54 11.78 4.32 -18.37
N GLY A 55 12.94 4.14 -17.73
CA GLY A 55 13.10 3.27 -16.57
C GLY A 55 12.28 3.76 -15.38
N ALA A 56 12.27 5.07 -15.11
CA ALA A 56 11.43 5.66 -14.06
C ALA A 56 9.95 5.43 -14.34
N ALA A 57 9.48 5.68 -15.56
CA ALA A 57 8.08 5.52 -15.93
C ALA A 57 7.62 4.06 -15.86
N THR A 58 8.39 3.15 -16.44
CA THR A 58 8.06 1.72 -16.47
C THR A 58 8.16 1.11 -15.07
N GLY A 59 9.20 1.49 -14.31
CA GLY A 59 9.38 1.10 -12.92
C GLY A 59 8.27 1.61 -12.01
N ALA A 60 7.85 2.88 -12.16
CA ALA A 60 6.70 3.42 -11.44
C ALA A 60 5.42 2.66 -11.73
N ALA A 61 5.11 2.44 -13.01
CA ALA A 61 3.88 1.74 -13.39
C ALA A 61 3.83 0.31 -12.83
N THR A 62 4.94 -0.41 -12.95
CA THR A 62 5.05 -1.80 -12.47
C THR A 62 5.00 -1.85 -10.95
N GLY A 63 5.72 -0.95 -10.28
CA GLY A 63 5.73 -0.84 -8.83
C GLY A 63 4.37 -0.40 -8.26
N ALA A 64 3.66 0.50 -8.95
CA ALA A 64 2.30 0.90 -8.58
C ALA A 64 1.33 -0.28 -8.65
N ALA A 65 1.34 -1.01 -9.76
CA ALA A 65 0.48 -2.16 -9.97
C ALA A 65 0.76 -3.25 -8.91
N ALA A 66 2.02 -3.54 -8.62
CA ALA A 66 2.40 -4.46 -7.57
C ALA A 66 1.95 -3.97 -6.18
N GLY A 67 2.05 -2.67 -5.91
CA GLY A 67 1.56 -2.05 -4.68
C GLY A 67 0.04 -2.21 -4.51
N VAL A 68 -0.75 -1.89 -5.54
CA VAL A 68 -2.20 -2.12 -5.52
C VAL A 68 -2.52 -3.60 -5.32
N ALA A 69 -1.88 -4.49 -6.08
CA ALA A 69 -2.13 -5.93 -6.02
C ALA A 69 -1.77 -6.56 -4.66
N THR A 70 -0.77 -6.01 -3.97
CA THR A 70 -0.34 -6.46 -2.63
C THR A 70 -1.04 -5.70 -1.51
N THR A 71 -1.98 -4.83 -1.82
CA THR A 71 -2.75 -4.11 -0.79
C THR A 71 -3.60 -5.11 -0.02
N PRO A 72 -3.42 -5.21 1.31
CA PRO A 72 -4.30 -6.01 2.14
C PRO A 72 -5.74 -5.52 1.98
N PRO A 73 -6.74 -6.42 1.91
CA PRO A 73 -8.14 -6.00 1.91
C PRO A 73 -8.39 -5.08 3.12
N PRO A 74 -9.21 -4.01 2.98
CA PRO A 74 -9.54 -3.12 4.08
C PRO A 74 -10.04 -3.94 5.27
N PRO A 75 -9.87 -3.47 6.53
CA PRO A 75 -10.36 -4.17 7.71
C PRO A 75 -11.88 -4.04 7.73
N GLY A 76 -12.52 -4.85 6.90
CA GLY A 76 -13.95 -4.88 6.66
C GLY A 76 -14.42 -6.30 6.88
N TYR A 77 -15.19 -6.48 7.96
CA TYR A 77 -15.99 -7.66 8.24
C TYR A 77 -15.20 -8.97 8.39
N TYR A 78 -14.64 -9.18 9.59
CA TYR A 78 -14.88 -10.49 10.18
C TYR A 78 -16.39 -10.56 10.38
N PRO A 79 -17.14 -11.47 9.70
CA PRO A 79 -18.45 -11.81 10.23
C PRO A 79 -18.23 -12.20 11.71
N PRO A 80 -19.03 -11.70 12.65
CA PRO A 80 -19.01 -12.27 13.99
C PRO A 80 -19.10 -13.79 13.84
N PRO A 81 -18.27 -14.58 14.55
CA PRO A 81 -18.38 -16.03 14.50
C PRO A 81 -19.86 -16.42 14.66
N PRO A 82 -20.37 -17.41 13.88
CA PRO A 82 -21.77 -17.79 13.89
C PRO A 82 -22.29 -17.83 15.33
N GLY A 83 -23.29 -16.99 15.61
CA GLY A 83 -23.59 -16.50 16.95
C GLY A 83 -23.47 -17.57 18.03
N TYR A 84 -22.60 -17.32 19.01
CA TYR A 84 -22.76 -17.94 20.32
C TYR A 84 -24.08 -17.41 20.88
N TYR A 85 -25.17 -18.15 20.67
CA TYR A 85 -26.36 -18.00 21.49
C TYR A 85 -25.94 -18.36 22.92
N PRO A 86 -25.98 -17.43 23.88
CA PRO A 86 -25.85 -17.81 25.27
C PRO A 86 -26.99 -18.80 25.59
N PRO A 87 -26.71 -19.90 26.31
CA PRO A 87 -27.76 -20.81 26.72
C PRO A 87 -28.84 -20.04 27.49
N PRO A 88 -30.13 -20.42 27.34
CA PRO A 88 -31.22 -19.79 28.09
C PRO A 88 -30.91 -19.75 29.58
N PRO A 89 -31.31 -18.70 30.31
CA PRO A 89 -31.17 -18.65 31.76
C PRO A 89 -31.82 -19.90 32.38
N PRO A 90 -31.21 -20.50 33.43
CA PRO A 90 -31.85 -21.60 34.13
C PRO A 90 -33.23 -21.16 34.66
N PRO A 91 -34.24 -22.05 34.65
CA PRO A 91 -35.56 -21.72 35.16
C PRO A 91 -35.46 -21.23 36.61
N PRO A 92 -36.28 -20.26 37.03
CA PRO A 92 -36.27 -19.75 38.39
C PRO A 92 -36.48 -20.91 39.37
N PRO A 93 -35.77 -20.94 40.51
CA PRO A 93 -36.00 -21.96 41.52
C PRO A 93 -37.46 -21.91 41.95
N TYR A 94 -38.17 -23.03 41.78
CA TYR A 94 -39.48 -23.21 42.39
C TYR A 94 -39.28 -23.31 43.90
N TYR A 95 -39.37 -22.19 44.60
CA TYR A 95 -39.50 -22.19 46.05
C TYR A 95 -40.89 -22.76 46.39
N ARG A 96 -40.91 -23.97 46.97
CA ARG A 96 -42.03 -24.53 47.73
C ARG A 96 -41.79 -24.33 49.21
#